data_AF-A0A1E8BMK2-F1
#
_entry.id   AF-A0A1E8BMK2-F1
#
_cell.length_a   1.000
_cell.length_b   1.000
_cell.length_c   1.000
_cell.angle_alpha   90.00
_cell.angle_beta   90.00
_cell.angle_gamma   90.00
#
_symmetry.space_group_name_H-M   'P 1'
#
loop_
_entity.id
_entity.type
_entity.pdbx_description
1 polymer ?
#
loop_
_entity_poly.entity_id
_entity_poly.type
_entity_poly.pdbx_seq_one_letter_code
_entity_poly.pdbx_strand_id
1 'polypeptide(L)'
;MEEKSINKTIRNAIKLGDSNEVKRIIGDNPEFLHSMTPFGTWLHVAAKKGHIEIVQYLINKGIDINARGGTFDASALNLSAGEGHLEIVKYLVESGAELDVTLAKRNPLFGAIYGGHKEVVEFLVEKGIDISIRYTGENIKNMNAYEYAEEFGQTEIATYIKRKMDKR
;
A
#
# COMPACT_ATOMS: atom_id res chain seq x y z
N MET A 1 15.46 26.65 6.75
CA MET A 1 14.95 25.60 7.65
C MET A 1 15.85 24.39 7.51
N GLU A 2 16.20 23.71 8.59
CA GLU A 2 16.98 22.46 8.51
C GLU A 2 16.16 21.35 7.82
N GLU A 3 16.81 20.48 7.06
CA GLU A 3 16.20 19.36 6.31
C GLU A 3 15.22 18.54 7.15
N LYS A 4 15.61 18.23 8.41
CA LYS A 4 14.78 17.51 9.38
C LYS A 4 13.48 18.24 9.72
N SER A 5 13.50 19.57 9.73
CA SER A 5 12.32 20.40 10.00
C SER A 5 11.33 20.33 8.84
N ILE A 6 11.82 20.44 7.60
CA ILE A 6 10.98 20.35 6.38
C ILE A 6 10.33 18.97 6.27
N ASN A 7 11.12 17.90 6.41
CA ASN A 7 10.61 16.52 6.39
C ASN A 7 9.52 16.29 7.45
N LYS A 8 9.67 16.88 8.65
CA LYS A 8 8.65 16.80 9.70
C LYS A 8 7.36 17.53 9.30
N THR A 9 7.48 18.73 8.72
CA THR A 9 6.33 19.52 8.28
C THR A 9 5.57 18.83 7.15
N ILE A 10 6.25 18.37 6.10
CA ILE A 10 5.63 17.60 4.99
C ILE A 10 4.90 16.39 5.55
N ARG A 11 5.58 15.57 6.38
CA ARG A 11 4.97 14.38 6.98
C ARG A 11 3.74 14.71 7.82
N ASN A 12 3.73 15.83 8.54
CA ASN A 12 2.59 16.23 9.36
C ASN A 12 1.42 16.68 8.49
N ALA A 13 1.66 17.49 7.44
CA ALA A 13 0.65 17.88 6.47
C ALA A 13 0.02 16.64 5.81
N ILE A 14 0.83 15.68 5.37
CA ILE A 14 0.33 14.40 4.82
C ILE A 14 -0.49 13.65 5.86
N LYS A 15 -0.02 13.50 7.10
CA LYS A 15 -0.78 12.78 8.13
C LYS A 15 -2.17 13.40 8.39
N LEU A 16 -2.27 14.72 8.32
CA LEU A 16 -3.51 15.47 8.52
C LEU A 16 -4.41 15.52 7.27
N GLY A 17 -3.90 15.11 6.10
CA GLY A 17 -4.64 15.20 4.84
C GLY A 17 -4.66 16.60 4.24
N ASP A 18 -3.77 17.50 4.68
CA ASP A 18 -3.70 18.87 4.17
C ASP A 18 -3.00 18.90 2.80
N SER A 19 -3.78 18.62 1.76
CA SER A 19 -3.28 18.55 0.38
C SER A 19 -2.76 19.90 -0.13
N ASN A 20 -3.34 21.01 0.32
CA ASN A 20 -2.89 22.35 -0.05
C ASN A 20 -1.49 22.63 0.52
N GLU A 21 -1.28 22.32 1.80
CA GLU A 21 0.02 22.52 2.42
C GLU A 21 1.08 21.56 1.85
N VAL A 22 0.73 20.31 1.53
CA VAL A 22 1.64 19.41 0.83
C VAL A 22 2.03 19.96 -0.54
N LYS A 23 1.06 20.42 -1.34
CA LYS A 23 1.31 21.01 -2.66
C LYS A 23 2.18 22.26 -2.57
N ARG A 24 1.96 23.10 -1.57
CA ARG A 24 2.75 24.30 -1.31
C ARG A 24 4.18 23.94 -0.93
N ILE A 25 4.38 23.11 0.09
CA ILE A 25 5.73 22.78 0.58
C ILE A 25 6.55 22.05 -0.51
N ILE A 26 5.97 21.05 -1.19
CA ILE A 26 6.68 20.31 -2.25
C ILE A 26 6.88 21.18 -3.50
N GLY A 27 5.95 22.08 -3.80
CA GLY A 27 6.12 23.07 -4.88
C GLY A 27 7.26 24.05 -4.60
N ASP A 28 7.36 24.54 -3.37
CA ASP A 28 8.40 25.47 -2.92
C ASP A 28 9.77 24.77 -2.73
N ASN A 29 9.78 23.45 -2.45
CA ASN A 29 10.99 22.68 -2.11
C ASN A 29 10.98 21.30 -2.83
N PRO A 30 11.09 21.27 -4.17
CA PRO A 30 10.95 20.04 -4.96
C PRO A 30 12.02 18.97 -4.66
N GLU A 31 13.20 19.37 -4.17
CA GLU A 31 14.27 18.47 -3.75
C GLU A 31 13.85 17.52 -2.61
N PHE A 32 12.80 17.86 -1.86
CA PHE A 32 12.26 17.02 -0.79
C PHE A 32 11.24 15.99 -1.27
N LEU A 33 10.85 15.97 -2.55
CA LEU A 33 9.86 15.02 -3.08
C LEU A 33 10.24 13.56 -2.80
N HIS A 34 11.52 13.23 -2.97
CA HIS A 34 12.04 11.87 -2.84
C HIS A 34 12.61 11.56 -1.45
N SER A 35 12.37 12.42 -0.46
CA SER A 35 12.83 12.21 0.91
C SER A 35 12.35 10.87 1.47
N MET A 36 13.30 10.09 1.98
CA MET A 36 13.04 8.86 2.72
C MET A 36 13.16 9.15 4.22
N THR A 37 12.08 8.93 4.96
CA THR A 37 12.09 9.04 6.42
C THR A 37 12.03 7.65 7.04
N PRO A 38 12.22 7.50 8.37
CA PRO A 38 11.91 6.23 9.03
C PRO A 38 10.49 5.74 8.77
N PHE A 39 9.53 6.61 8.42
CA PHE A 39 8.15 6.22 8.11
C PHE A 39 7.92 5.84 6.63
N GLY A 40 8.97 5.81 5.82
CA GLY A 40 8.90 5.64 4.36
C GLY A 40 8.94 6.98 3.62
N THR A 41 8.62 6.93 2.32
CA THR A 41 8.42 8.13 1.48
C THR A 41 7.07 8.78 1.77
N TRP A 42 6.84 9.97 1.20
CA TRP A 42 5.54 10.65 1.26
C TRP A 42 4.38 9.80 0.73
N LEU A 43 4.63 9.02 -0.32
CA LEU A 43 3.64 8.14 -0.90
C LEU A 43 3.19 7.04 0.08
N HIS A 44 4.14 6.46 0.83
CA HIS A 44 3.82 5.47 1.88
C HIS A 44 2.88 6.04 2.94
N VAL A 45 3.20 7.25 3.43
CA VAL A 45 2.42 7.88 4.50
C VAL A 45 1.03 8.27 3.98
N ALA A 46 0.92 8.84 2.79
CA ALA A 46 -0.35 9.22 2.18
C ALA A 46 -1.23 7.99 1.88
N ALA A 47 -0.65 6.95 1.29
CA ALA A 47 -1.35 5.71 0.95
C ALA A 47 -1.86 4.98 2.19
N LYS A 48 -1.06 4.90 3.26
CA LYS A 48 -1.48 4.32 4.54
C LYS A 48 -2.63 5.13 5.18
N LYS A 49 -2.62 6.45 5.02
CA LYS A 49 -3.59 7.34 5.67
C LYS A 49 -4.88 7.56 4.87
N GLY A 50 -4.99 7.06 3.66
CA GLY A 50 -6.22 7.17 2.87
C GLY A 50 -6.36 8.50 2.12
N HIS A 51 -5.29 9.27 1.94
CA HIS A 51 -5.36 10.60 1.34
C HIS A 51 -5.13 10.56 -0.18
N ILE A 52 -6.18 10.20 -0.93
CA ILE A 52 -6.10 10.00 -2.40
C ILE A 52 -5.60 11.22 -3.17
N GLU A 53 -6.04 12.43 -2.81
CA GLU A 53 -5.61 13.65 -3.49
C GLU A 53 -4.09 13.87 -3.36
N ILE A 54 -3.53 13.54 -2.19
CA ILE A 54 -2.09 13.64 -1.93
C ILE A 54 -1.34 12.56 -2.71
N VAL A 55 -1.85 11.33 -2.73
CA VAL A 55 -1.30 10.23 -3.54
C VAL A 55 -1.19 10.63 -5.01
N GLN A 56 -2.28 11.11 -5.60
CA GLN A 56 -2.34 11.54 -7.00
C GLN A 56 -1.36 12.68 -7.28
N TYR A 57 -1.30 13.68 -6.41
CA TYR A 57 -0.35 14.79 -6.55
C TYR A 57 1.11 14.32 -6.54
N LEU A 58 1.49 13.48 -5.58
CA LEU A 58 2.87 13.01 -5.44
C LEU A 58 3.30 12.17 -6.66
N ILE A 59 2.41 11.30 -7.16
CA ILE A 59 2.66 10.49 -8.36
C ILE A 59 2.80 11.38 -9.60
N ASN A 60 1.92 12.36 -9.77
CA ASN A 60 2.02 13.33 -10.86
C ASN A 60 3.29 14.19 -10.79
N LYS A 61 3.90 14.34 -9.61
CA LYS A 61 5.20 15.00 -9.42
C LYS A 61 6.40 14.09 -9.68
N GLY A 62 6.17 12.81 -9.94
CA GLY A 62 7.22 11.85 -10.29
C GLY A 62 7.84 11.15 -9.08
N ILE A 63 7.18 11.11 -7.92
CA ILE A 63 7.64 10.26 -6.81
C ILE A 63 7.69 8.79 -7.30
N ASP A 64 8.70 8.05 -6.85
CA ASP A 64 8.80 6.63 -7.18
C ASP A 64 7.65 5.84 -6.53
N ILE A 65 6.77 5.30 -7.39
CA ILE A 65 5.59 4.53 -7.02
C ILE A 65 5.96 3.23 -6.31
N ASN A 66 7.08 2.63 -6.74
CA ASN A 66 7.55 1.33 -6.28
C ASN A 66 8.67 1.45 -5.24
N ALA A 67 8.88 2.65 -4.69
CA ALA A 67 9.83 2.86 -3.61
C ALA A 67 9.54 1.88 -2.47
N ARG A 68 10.59 1.27 -1.95
CA ARG A 68 10.53 0.30 -0.86
C ARG A 68 11.27 0.87 0.34
N GLY A 69 10.71 0.72 1.52
CA GLY A 69 11.43 1.02 2.76
C GLY A 69 10.60 1.70 3.83
N GLY A 70 11.30 2.40 4.72
CA GLY A 70 10.76 2.81 6.02
C GLY A 70 10.67 1.63 7.00
N THR A 71 10.18 1.90 8.21
CA THR A 71 10.03 0.93 9.30
C THR A 71 9.19 -0.28 8.91
N PHE A 72 8.32 -0.14 7.91
CA PHE A 72 7.39 -1.19 7.50
C PHE A 72 7.95 -2.14 6.45
N ASP A 73 9.09 -1.82 5.81
CA ASP A 73 9.60 -2.53 4.63
C ASP A 73 8.43 -2.94 3.72
N ALA A 74 7.73 -1.93 3.19
CA ALA A 74 6.48 -2.08 2.46
C ALA A 74 6.49 -1.13 1.27
N SER A 75 5.61 -1.36 0.28
CA SER A 75 5.29 -0.39 -0.76
C SER A 75 4.05 0.42 -0.37
N ALA A 76 3.78 1.50 -1.11
CA ALA A 76 2.52 2.22 -0.97
C ALA A 76 1.29 1.32 -1.22
N LEU A 77 1.39 0.36 -2.15
CA LEU A 77 0.33 -0.58 -2.47
C LEU A 77 0.08 -1.57 -1.33
N ASN A 78 1.14 -2.08 -0.67
CA ASN A 78 1.00 -2.94 0.51
C ASN A 78 0.24 -2.20 1.63
N LEU A 79 0.59 -0.94 1.88
CA LEU A 79 0.01 -0.15 2.96
C LEU A 79 -1.44 0.22 2.68
N SER A 80 -1.79 0.68 1.48
CA SER A 80 -3.18 1.01 1.14
C SER A 80 -4.07 -0.23 1.10
N ALA A 81 -3.56 -1.37 0.63
CA ALA A 81 -4.31 -2.62 0.61
C ALA A 81 -4.61 -3.15 2.02
N GLY A 82 -3.63 -3.10 2.93
CA GLY A 82 -3.79 -3.52 4.32
C GLY A 82 -4.68 -2.61 5.16
N GLU A 83 -4.87 -1.36 4.75
CA GLU A 83 -5.76 -0.38 5.40
C GLU A 83 -7.12 -0.24 4.68
N GLY A 84 -7.33 -0.96 3.57
CA GLY A 84 -8.62 -1.02 2.87
C GLY A 84 -8.91 0.16 1.94
N HIS A 85 -7.93 1.00 1.63
CA HIS A 85 -8.11 2.21 0.80
C HIS A 85 -8.24 1.87 -0.69
N LEU A 86 -9.40 1.31 -1.09
CA LEU A 86 -9.64 0.79 -2.44
C LEU A 86 -9.35 1.81 -3.55
N GLU A 87 -9.76 3.07 -3.39
CA GLU A 87 -9.50 4.10 -4.41
C GLU A 87 -7.99 4.33 -4.64
N ILE A 88 -7.20 4.29 -3.57
CA ILE A 88 -5.74 4.40 -3.64
C ILE A 88 -5.14 3.14 -4.27
N VAL A 89 -5.62 1.95 -3.88
CA VAL A 89 -5.18 0.68 -4.50
C VAL A 89 -5.41 0.71 -6.01
N LYS A 90 -6.62 1.10 -6.45
CA LYS A 90 -6.96 1.24 -7.88
C LYS A 90 -5.99 2.17 -8.59
N TYR A 91 -5.83 3.38 -8.05
CA TYR A 91 -4.98 4.40 -8.66
C TYR A 91 -3.51 3.96 -8.73
N LEU A 92 -2.97 3.34 -7.68
CA LEU A 92 -1.59 2.83 -7.66
C LEU A 92 -1.38 1.76 -8.73
N VAL A 93 -2.28 0.78 -8.83
CA VAL A 93 -2.19 -0.30 -9.84
C VAL A 93 -2.31 0.26 -11.25
N GLU A 94 -3.24 1.18 -11.49
CA GLU A 94 -3.41 1.86 -12.78
C GLU A 94 -2.21 2.74 -13.14
N SER A 95 -1.47 3.23 -12.14
CA SER A 95 -0.24 4.02 -12.32
C SER A 95 1.03 3.16 -12.43
N GLY A 96 0.92 1.82 -12.45
CA GLY A 96 2.05 0.92 -12.65
C GLY A 96 2.74 0.46 -11.36
N ALA A 97 2.05 0.46 -10.22
CA ALA A 97 2.55 -0.19 -9.02
C ALA A 97 2.72 -1.71 -9.24
N GLU A 98 3.83 -2.26 -8.77
CA GLU A 98 4.11 -3.70 -8.84
C GLU A 98 3.16 -4.49 -7.92
N LEU A 99 2.41 -5.45 -8.49
CA LEU A 99 1.41 -6.24 -7.76
C LEU A 99 2.02 -7.32 -6.85
N ASP A 100 2.99 -8.08 -7.38
CA ASP A 100 3.48 -9.31 -6.75
C ASP A 100 4.69 -9.07 -5.82
N VAL A 101 4.88 -7.83 -5.35
CA VAL A 101 5.99 -7.52 -4.44
C VAL A 101 5.71 -8.10 -3.07
N THR A 102 6.60 -9.00 -2.63
CA THR A 102 6.59 -9.51 -1.26
C THR A 102 7.59 -8.72 -0.44
N LEU A 103 7.11 -7.89 0.48
CA LEU A 103 7.92 -7.09 1.40
C LEU A 103 7.49 -7.37 2.83
N ALA A 104 8.44 -7.38 3.77
CA ALA A 104 8.19 -7.87 5.13
C ALA A 104 7.39 -9.20 5.18
N LYS A 105 7.65 -10.09 4.21
CA LYS A 105 7.00 -11.42 4.06
C LYS A 105 5.50 -11.38 3.72
N ARG A 106 4.99 -10.23 3.23
CA ARG A 106 3.58 -10.02 2.82
C ARG A 106 3.51 -9.29 1.47
N ASN A 107 2.69 -9.80 0.56
CA ASN A 107 2.26 -9.04 -0.62
C ASN A 107 0.98 -8.22 -0.27
N PRO A 108 0.52 -7.31 -1.15
CA PRO A 108 -0.67 -6.50 -0.89
C PRO A 108 -1.93 -7.34 -0.61
N LEU A 109 -2.07 -8.50 -1.25
CA LEU A 109 -3.20 -9.42 -1.06
C LEU A 109 -3.30 -9.89 0.40
N PHE A 110 -2.19 -10.34 1.00
CA PHE A 110 -2.20 -10.79 2.40
C PHE A 110 -2.54 -9.67 3.40
N GLY A 111 -2.14 -8.43 3.09
CA GLY A 111 -2.57 -7.26 3.87
C GLY A 111 -4.09 -7.06 3.83
N ALA A 112 -4.66 -7.05 2.62
CA ALA A 112 -6.10 -6.89 2.42
C ALA A 112 -6.92 -8.02 3.08
N ILE A 113 -6.44 -9.27 3.00
CA ILE A 113 -7.08 -10.40 3.68
C ILE A 113 -7.04 -10.21 5.19
N TYR A 114 -5.89 -9.89 5.77
CA TYR A 114 -5.76 -9.69 7.22
C TYR A 114 -6.72 -8.60 7.73
N GLY A 115 -6.88 -7.50 6.98
CA GLY A 115 -7.81 -6.42 7.30
C GLY A 115 -9.28 -6.68 6.98
N GLY A 116 -9.61 -7.81 6.33
CA GLY A 116 -10.98 -8.13 5.90
C GLY A 116 -11.51 -7.25 4.76
N HIS A 117 -10.62 -6.66 3.97
CA HIS A 117 -10.96 -5.71 2.91
C HIS A 117 -11.32 -6.44 1.61
N LYS A 118 -12.53 -6.99 1.56
CA LYS A 118 -13.01 -7.85 0.46
C LYS A 118 -12.90 -7.17 -0.91
N GLU A 119 -13.33 -5.92 -1.04
CA GLU A 119 -13.32 -5.21 -2.32
C GLU A 119 -11.90 -4.98 -2.84
N VAL A 120 -10.94 -4.79 -1.93
CA VAL A 120 -9.51 -4.70 -2.29
C VAL A 120 -8.99 -6.06 -2.76
N VAL A 121 -9.35 -7.14 -2.07
CA VAL A 121 -8.99 -8.51 -2.48
C VAL A 121 -9.54 -8.82 -3.87
N GLU A 122 -10.83 -8.56 -4.10
CA GLU A 122 -11.48 -8.83 -5.38
C GLU A 122 -10.79 -8.05 -6.50
N PHE A 123 -10.52 -6.77 -6.30
CA PHE A 123 -9.81 -5.94 -7.27
C PHE A 123 -8.40 -6.46 -7.58
N LEU A 124 -7.58 -6.77 -6.56
CA LEU A 124 -6.22 -7.25 -6.76
C LEU A 124 -6.19 -8.59 -7.53
N VAL A 125 -7.11 -9.50 -7.21
CA VAL A 125 -7.25 -10.80 -7.90
C VAL A 125 -7.71 -10.61 -9.35
N GLU A 126 -8.62 -9.67 -9.61
CA GLU A 126 -9.04 -9.32 -10.98
C GLU A 126 -7.93 -8.67 -11.79
N LYS A 127 -7.03 -7.93 -11.14
CA LYS A 127 -5.81 -7.37 -11.77
C LYS A 127 -4.68 -8.40 -11.93
N GLY A 128 -4.90 -9.63 -11.52
CA GLY A 128 -4.01 -10.75 -11.81
C GLY A 128 -2.89 -10.95 -10.80
N ILE A 129 -3.01 -10.42 -9.57
CA ILE A 129 -2.05 -10.74 -8.51
C ILE A 129 -1.92 -12.27 -8.35
N ASP A 130 -0.71 -12.75 -8.11
CA ASP A 130 -0.45 -14.18 -8.00
C ASP A 130 -0.94 -14.73 -6.65
N ILE A 131 -2.15 -15.31 -6.66
CA ILE A 131 -2.76 -15.97 -5.51
C ILE A 131 -2.07 -17.30 -5.11
N SER A 132 -1.09 -17.78 -5.88
CA SER A 132 -0.30 -18.97 -5.55
C SER A 132 0.84 -18.67 -4.57
N ILE A 133 1.24 -17.39 -4.44
CA ILE A 133 2.25 -16.95 -3.46
C ILE A 133 1.78 -17.35 -2.07
N ARG A 134 2.70 -17.94 -1.29
CA ARG A 134 2.43 -18.38 0.08
C ARG A 134 3.00 -17.37 1.06
N TYR A 135 2.25 -17.12 2.13
CA TYR A 135 2.66 -16.28 3.24
C TYR A 135 3.82 -16.93 4.01
N THR A 136 4.89 -16.18 4.26
CA THR A 136 6.12 -16.68 4.91
C THR A 136 6.48 -15.97 6.21
N GLY A 137 5.48 -15.41 6.94
CA GLY A 137 5.68 -14.76 8.23
C GLY A 137 6.09 -15.71 9.37
N GLU A 138 6.49 -15.14 10.52
CA GLU A 138 7.24 -15.88 11.54
C GLU A 138 6.41 -16.87 12.38
N ASN A 139 5.13 -16.56 12.62
CA ASN A 139 4.26 -17.33 13.53
C ASN A 139 3.29 -18.28 12.82
N ILE A 140 3.03 -18.07 11.54
CA ILE A 140 2.14 -18.87 10.70
C ILE A 140 2.85 -19.00 9.36
N LYS A 141 3.39 -20.17 9.07
CA LYS A 141 4.26 -20.38 7.91
C LYS A 141 3.49 -21.11 6.82
N ASN A 142 3.76 -20.68 5.59
CA ASN A 142 3.42 -21.41 4.40
C ASN A 142 1.90 -21.57 4.22
N MET A 143 1.12 -20.48 4.31
CA MET A 143 -0.31 -20.48 3.95
C MET A 143 -0.52 -19.84 2.58
N ASN A 144 -1.32 -20.43 1.70
CA ASN A 144 -1.84 -19.71 0.54
C ASN A 144 -2.89 -18.69 0.96
N ALA A 145 -3.35 -17.86 0.01
CA ALA A 145 -4.32 -16.80 0.29
C ALA A 145 -5.69 -17.33 0.82
N TYR A 146 -6.12 -18.53 0.43
CA TYR A 146 -7.34 -19.15 0.93
C TYR A 146 -7.19 -19.61 2.39
N GLU A 147 -6.13 -20.36 2.70
CA GLU A 147 -5.82 -20.84 4.06
C GLU A 147 -5.63 -19.66 5.01
N TYR A 148 -4.96 -18.61 4.56
CA TYR A 148 -4.77 -17.39 5.33
C TYR A 148 -6.10 -16.68 5.61
N ALA A 149 -7.02 -16.63 4.63
CA ALA A 149 -8.34 -16.04 4.85
C ALA A 149 -9.19 -16.83 5.87
N GLU A 150 -9.15 -18.16 5.81
CA GLU A 150 -9.84 -19.02 6.80
C GLU A 150 -9.26 -18.82 8.22
N GLU A 151 -7.93 -18.79 8.35
CA GLU A 151 -7.23 -18.61 9.64
C GLU A 151 -7.66 -17.33 10.36
N PHE A 152 -7.88 -16.23 9.62
CA PHE A 152 -8.34 -14.96 10.18
C PHE A 152 -9.86 -14.78 10.16
N GLY A 153 -10.64 -15.84 9.88
CA GLY A 153 -12.10 -15.81 9.92
C GLY A 153 -12.76 -15.01 8.79
N GLN A 154 -12.05 -14.78 7.69
CA GLN A 154 -12.50 -13.98 6.55
C GLN A 154 -13.28 -14.84 5.55
N THR A 155 -14.40 -15.42 5.98
CA THR A 155 -15.14 -16.48 5.27
C THR A 155 -15.57 -16.09 3.84
N GLU A 156 -16.02 -14.86 3.62
CA GLU A 156 -16.42 -14.41 2.28
C GLU A 156 -15.22 -14.29 1.34
N ILE A 157 -14.11 -13.77 1.84
CA ILE A 157 -12.84 -13.64 1.12
C ILE A 157 -12.29 -15.03 0.79
N ALA A 158 -12.29 -15.95 1.76
CA ALA A 158 -11.86 -17.33 1.56
C ALA A 158 -12.70 -18.02 0.47
N THR A 159 -14.02 -17.88 0.54
CA THR A 159 -14.95 -18.41 -0.48
C THR A 159 -14.65 -17.82 -1.87
N TYR A 160 -14.39 -16.52 -1.95
CA TYR A 160 -14.01 -15.88 -3.20
C TYR A 160 -12.69 -16.43 -3.77
N ILE A 161 -11.64 -16.49 -2.96
CA ILE A 161 -10.31 -16.96 -3.37
C ILE A 161 -10.38 -18.41 -3.82
N LYS A 162 -11.07 -19.28 -3.07
CA LYS A 162 -11.25 -20.70 -3.43
C LYS A 162 -11.85 -20.86 -4.82
N ARG A 163 -12.94 -20.14 -5.12
CA ARG A 163 -13.57 -20.14 -6.45
C ARG A 163 -12.64 -19.63 -7.57
N LYS A 164 -11.66 -18.77 -7.27
CA LYS A 164 -10.68 -18.28 -8.24
C LYS A 164 -9.54 -19.27 -8.44
N MET A 165 -9.15 -20.01 -7.40
CA MET A 165 -8.16 -21.10 -7.50
C MET A 165 -8.70 -22.26 -8.34
N ASP A 166 -9.95 -22.67 -8.13
CA ASP A 166 -10.57 -23.82 -8.84
C ASP A 166 -10.80 -23.57 -10.34
N LYS A 167 -10.70 -22.32 -10.79
CA LYS A 167 -10.93 -21.89 -12.19
C LYS A 167 -9.65 -21.77 -13.03
N ARG A 168 -8.47 -22.00 -12.44
CA ARG A 168 -7.18 -21.99 -13.13
C ARG A 168 -6.79 -23.40 -13.55
#